data_AF-A0A2K3KRL7-F1
#
_entry.id   AF-A0A2K3KRL7-F1
#
_cell.length_a   1.000
_cell.length_b   1.000
_cell.length_c   1.000
_cell.angle_alpha   90.00
_cell.angle_beta   90.00
_cell.angle_gamma   90.00
#
_symmetry.space_group_name_H-M   'P 1'
#
loop_
_entity.id
_entity.type
_entity.pdbx_description
1 polymer ?
#
loop_
_entity_poly.entity_id
_entity_poly.type
_entity_poly.pdbx_seq_one_letter_code
_entity_poly.pdbx_strand_id
1 'polypeptide(L)'
;GTIFRRAALAEELAMLRQVNELAANGLSPPKGKNGFARAFSMSLNARMARIASLENMLSISSNSLVAMASQLSEAEERERAFTNRGHWNQLRSMGEAKILLQYMFNSLADTR
;
A
#
# COMPACT_ATOMS: atom_id res chain seq x y z
N GLY A 1 -0.02 3.18 13.65
CA GLY A 1 -0.22 2.93 12.21
C GLY A 1 0.50 1.65 11.79
N THR A 2 -0.05 0.90 10.84
CA THR A 2 0.46 -0.39 10.34
C THR A 2 1.93 -0.36 9.87
N ILE A 3 2.40 0.79 9.36
CA ILE A 3 3.80 1.03 8.96
C ILE A 3 4.77 0.91 10.16
N PHE A 4 4.43 1.51 11.30
CA PHE A 4 5.23 1.42 12.52
C PHE A 4 5.31 -0.01 13.06
N ARG A 5 4.25 -0.81 12.86
CA ARG A 5 4.22 -2.21 13.28
C ARG A 5 5.17 -3.07 12.43
N ARG A 6 5.22 -2.82 11.11
CA ARG A 6 6.15 -3.51 10.20
C ARG A 6 7.62 -3.16 10.51
N ALA A 7 7.91 -1.88 10.75
CA ALA A 7 9.25 -1.45 11.14
C ALA A 7 9.73 -2.13 12.42
N ALA A 8 8.87 -2.17 13.45
CA ALA A 8 9.20 -2.85 14.71
C ALA A 8 9.45 -4.36 14.54
N LEU A 9 8.68 -5.05 13.69
CA LEU A 9 8.89 -6.48 13.41
C LEU A 9 10.22 -6.73 12.65
N ALA A 10 10.57 -5.84 11.71
CA ALA A 10 11.84 -5.92 10.99
C ALA A 10 13.05 -5.64 11.90
N GLU A 11 12.91 -4.70 12.84
CA GLU A 11 13.94 -4.39 13.84
C GLU A 11 14.16 -5.57 14.80
N GLU A 12 13.08 -6.21 15.27
CA GLU A 12 13.17 -7.44 16.08
C GLU A 12 13.85 -8.57 15.30
N LEU A 13 13.50 -8.77 14.03
CA LEU A 13 14.12 -9.77 13.16
C LEU A 13 15.64 -9.53 13.02
N ALA A 14 16.04 -8.29 12.75
CA ALA A 14 17.45 -7.93 12.60
C ALA A 14 18.25 -8.17 13.90
N MET A 15 17.66 -7.81 15.04
CA MET A 15 18.25 -8.07 16.35
C MET A 15 18.42 -9.56 16.62
N LEU A 16 17.40 -10.39 16.34
CA LEU A 16 17.47 -11.84 16.56
C LEU A 16 18.53 -12.51 15.68
N ARG A 17 18.69 -12.07 14.42
CA ARG A 17 19.76 -12.54 13.53
C ARG A 17 21.14 -12.17 14.06
N GLN A 18 21.33 -10.93 14.50
CA GLN A 18 22.59 -10.49 15.11
C GLN A 18 22.91 -11.28 16.39
N VAL A 19 21.92 -11.52 17.25
CA VAL A 19 22.08 -12.35 18.46
C VAL A 19 22.44 -13.79 18.09
N ASN A 20 21.88 -14.32 17.01
CA ASN A 20 22.23 -15.65 16.51
C ASN A 20 23.69 -15.74 16.07
N GLU A 21 24.18 -14.77 15.31
CA GLU A 21 25.57 -14.70 14.87
C GLU A 21 26.53 -14.52 16.06
N LEU A 22 26.20 -13.64 17.01
CA LEU A 22 27.04 -13.43 18.19
C LEU A 22 27.12 -14.69 19.06
N ALA A 23 26.00 -15.40 19.25
CA ALA A 23 25.97 -16.66 19.99
C ALA A 23 26.77 -17.77 19.28
N ALA A 24 26.70 -17.84 17.94
CA ALA A 24 27.49 -18.79 17.15
C ALA A 24 29.00 -18.51 17.24
N ASN A 25 29.38 -17.23 17.33
CA ASN A 25 30.77 -16.79 17.49
C ASN A 25 31.26 -16.79 18.96
N GLY A 26 30.44 -17.25 19.91
CA GLY A 26 30.77 -17.28 21.34
C GLY A 26 30.89 -15.89 22.00
N LEU A 27 30.39 -14.84 21.36
CA LEU A 27 30.47 -13.47 21.83
C LEU A 27 29.29 -13.14 22.77
N SER A 28 29.59 -12.49 23.89
CA SER A 28 28.56 -12.03 24.84
C SER A 28 27.77 -10.84 24.30
N PRO A 29 26.49 -10.66 24.70
CA PRO A 29 25.68 -9.53 24.26
C PRO A 29 26.33 -8.17 24.54
N PRO A 30 26.19 -7.18 23.64
CA PRO A 30 26.61 -5.82 23.90
C PRO A 30 25.91 -5.28 25.16
N LYS A 31 26.70 -4.87 26.15
CA LYS A 31 26.23 -4.35 27.44
C LYS A 31 25.42 -3.06 27.20
N GLY A 32 24.14 -3.05 27.57
CA GLY A 32 23.30 -1.84 27.54
C GLY A 32 21.98 -1.94 26.79
N LYS A 33 21.75 -2.99 25.98
CA LYS A 33 20.46 -3.20 25.29
C LYS A 33 19.69 -4.36 25.94
N ASN A 34 18.68 -4.02 26.74
CA ASN A 34 17.75 -4.94 27.40
C ASN A 34 17.09 -5.98 26.46
N GLY A 35 16.86 -5.62 25.18
CA GLY A 35 16.36 -6.55 24.16
C GLY A 35 17.33 -7.71 23.84
N PHE A 36 18.64 -7.44 23.79
CA PHE A 36 19.66 -8.44 23.49
C PHE A 36 19.76 -9.48 24.60
N ALA A 37 19.79 -9.06 25.87
CA ALA A 37 19.85 -9.97 27.01
C ALA A 37 18.70 -11.00 26.98
N ARG A 38 17.48 -10.55 26.66
CA ARG A 38 16.31 -11.42 26.51
C ARG A 38 16.49 -12.40 25.35
N ALA A 39 16.91 -11.92 24.17
CA ALA A 39 17.12 -12.77 23.00
C ALA A 39 18.24 -13.80 23.18
N PHE A 40 19.30 -13.46 23.92
CA PHE A 40 20.39 -14.37 24.30
C PHE A 40 19.94 -15.45 25.30
N SER A 41 19.00 -15.13 26.19
CA SER A 41 18.42 -16.10 27.13
C SER A 41 17.51 -17.13 26.45
N MET A 42 17.06 -16.88 25.21
CA MET A 42 16.28 -17.85 24.44
C MET A 42 17.17 -18.98 23.92
N SER A 43 16.64 -20.21 23.98
CA SER A 43 17.27 -21.36 23.34
C SER A 43 17.41 -21.14 21.82
N LEU A 44 18.39 -21.80 21.20
CA LEU A 44 18.62 -21.71 19.76
C LEU A 44 17.35 -22.02 18.96
N ASN A 45 16.63 -23.09 19.33
CA ASN A 45 15.38 -23.48 18.67
C ASN A 45 14.28 -22.41 18.82
N ALA A 46 14.11 -21.82 20.01
CA ALA A 46 13.12 -20.77 20.23
C ALA A 46 13.45 -19.51 19.41
N ARG A 47 14.73 -19.19 19.25
CA ARG A 47 15.19 -18.08 18.42
C ARG A 47 14.92 -18.32 16.94
N MET A 48 15.24 -19.51 16.44
CA MET A 48 14.99 -19.90 15.04
C MET A 48 13.49 -19.92 14.72
N ALA A 49 12.66 -20.45 15.62
CA ALA A 49 11.21 -20.43 15.47
C ALA A 49 10.66 -18.99 15.42
N ARG A 50 11.19 -18.09 16.25
CA ARG A 50 10.80 -16.67 16.24
C ARG A 50 11.21 -15.98 14.94
N ILE A 51 12.42 -16.22 14.44
CA ILE A 51 12.90 -15.69 13.16
C ILE A 51 11.96 -16.12 12.03
N ALA A 52 11.68 -17.42 11.91
CA ALA A 52 10.78 -17.95 10.87
C ALA A 52 9.36 -17.35 10.96
N SER A 53 8.83 -17.19 12.17
CA SER A 53 7.52 -16.55 12.39
C SER A 53 7.50 -15.09 11.96
N LEU A 54 8.55 -14.32 12.27
CA LEU A 54 8.67 -12.92 11.87
C LEU A 54 8.83 -12.78 10.35
N GLU A 55 9.61 -13.65 9.69
CA GLU A 55 9.75 -13.68 8.23
C GLU A 55 8.40 -13.95 7.55
N ASN A 56 7.66 -14.95 8.03
CA ASN A 56 6.33 -15.25 7.53
C ASN A 56 5.38 -14.05 7.69
N MET A 57 5.39 -13.40 8.86
CA MET A 57 4.54 -12.23 9.12
C MET A 57 4.89 -11.05 8.20
N LEU A 58 6.18 -10.80 7.96
CA LEU A 58 6.64 -9.75 7.05
C LEU A 58 6.27 -10.06 5.59
N SER A 59 6.38 -11.32 5.18
CA SER A 59 5.98 -11.80 3.85
C SER A 59 4.48 -11.60 3.61
N ILE A 60 3.63 -12.09 4.52
CA ILE A 60 2.16 -11.94 4.45
C ILE A 60 1.78 -10.46 4.41
N SER A 61 2.33 -9.65 5.31
CA SER A 61 2.06 -8.21 5.33
C SER A 61 2.48 -7.51 4.05
N SER A 62 3.59 -7.93 3.42
CA SER A 62 4.05 -7.38 2.14
C SER A 62 3.07 -7.70 1.01
N ASN A 63 2.62 -8.95 0.94
CA ASN A 63 1.66 -9.39 -0.08
C ASN A 63 0.33 -8.66 0.05
N SER A 64 -0.17 -8.48 1.28
CA SER A 64 -1.38 -7.69 1.52
C SER A 64 -1.24 -6.24 1.09
N LEU A 65 -0.09 -5.60 1.36
CA LEU A 65 0.17 -4.22 0.93
C LEU A 65 0.22 -4.09 -0.60
N VAL A 66 0.86 -5.04 -1.28
CA VAL A 66 0.90 -5.06 -2.76
C VAL A 66 -0.50 -5.24 -3.34
N ALA A 67 -1.29 -6.18 -2.81
CA ALA A 67 -2.66 -6.38 -3.25
C ALA A 67 -3.54 -5.13 -3.05
N MET A 68 -3.39 -4.44 -1.91
CA MET A 68 -4.09 -3.18 -1.66
C MET A 68 -3.65 -2.08 -2.63
N ALA A 69 -2.35 -1.96 -2.92
CA ALA A 69 -1.85 -0.99 -3.89
C ALA A 69 -2.43 -1.27 -5.30
N SER A 70 -2.51 -2.54 -5.71
CA SER A 70 -3.14 -2.94 -6.97
C SER A 70 -4.63 -2.58 -7.01
N GLN A 71 -5.38 -2.88 -5.95
CA GLN A 71 -6.80 -2.53 -5.85
C GLN A 71 -7.04 -1.02 -5.89
N LEU A 72 -6.21 -0.23 -5.21
CA LEU A 72 -6.29 1.23 -5.25
C LEU A 72 -6.00 1.76 -6.66
N SER A 73 -4.97 1.25 -7.33
CA SER A 73 -4.65 1.62 -8.71
C SER A 73 -5.77 1.27 -9.68
N GLU A 74 -6.38 0.09 -9.54
CA GLU A 74 -7.51 -0.33 -10.38
C GLU A 74 -8.75 0.53 -10.12
N ALA A 75 -9.03 0.86 -8.86
CA ALA A 75 -10.15 1.73 -8.48
C ALA A 75 -9.98 3.15 -9.06
N GLU A 76 -8.76 3.68 -9.03
CA GLU A 76 -8.42 5.01 -9.56
C GLU A 76 -8.59 5.08 -11.09
N GLU A 77 -8.11 4.06 -11.82
CA GLU A 77 -8.28 3.97 -13.27
C GLU A 77 -9.76 3.85 -13.65
N ARG A 78 -10.51 3.04 -12.88
CA ARG A 78 -11.95 2.90 -13.05
C ARG A 78 -12.66 4.25 -12.88
N GLU A 79 -12.33 5.02 -11.84
CA GLU A 79 -12.90 6.35 -11.59
C GLU A 79 -12.63 7.33 -12.75
N ARG A 80 -11.40 7.37 -13.27
CA ARG A 80 -11.05 8.17 -14.45
C ARG A 80 -11.88 7.78 -15.67
N ALA A 81 -12.06 6.49 -15.91
CA ALA A 81 -12.83 6.01 -17.05
C ALA A 81 -14.34 6.34 -16.94
N PHE A 82 -14.90 6.43 -15.73
CA PHE A 82 -16.30 6.81 -15.51
C PHE A 82 -16.52 8.33 -15.64
N THR A 83 -15.69 9.13 -14.98
CA THR A 83 -15.80 10.60 -14.99
C THR A 83 -15.54 11.19 -16.36
N ASN A 84 -14.51 10.71 -17.07
CA ASN A 84 -14.19 11.20 -18.41
C ASN A 84 -15.29 10.87 -19.42
N ARG A 85 -15.87 9.66 -19.39
CA ARG A 85 -16.95 9.29 -20.32
C ARG A 85 -18.21 10.12 -20.11
N GLY A 86 -18.64 10.33 -18.86
CA GLY A 86 -19.79 11.17 -18.55
C GLY A 86 -19.58 12.62 -18.97
N HIS A 87 -18.40 13.17 -18.70
CA HIS A 87 -18.05 14.55 -19.03
C HIS A 87 -18.01 14.82 -20.54
N TRP A 88 -17.35 13.97 -21.33
CA TRP A 88 -17.28 14.14 -22.79
C TRP A 88 -18.65 13.98 -23.48
N ASN A 89 -19.50 13.08 -22.97
CA ASN A 89 -20.86 12.92 -23.47
C ASN A 89 -21.72 14.15 -23.18
N GLN A 90 -21.58 14.75 -21.98
CA GLN A 90 -22.26 15.99 -21.64
C GLN A 90 -21.82 17.15 -22.53
N LEU A 91 -20.52 17.36 -22.71
CA LEU A 91 -19.99 18.41 -23.60
C LEU A 91 -20.48 18.27 -25.04
N ARG A 92 -20.52 17.04 -25.57
CA ARG A 92 -21.09 16.76 -26.89
C ARG A 92 -22.57 17.11 -26.96
N SER A 93 -23.36 16.69 -25.95
CA SER A 93 -24.80 17.00 -25.90
C SER A 93 -25.09 18.50 -25.83
N MET A 94 -24.21 19.29 -25.19
CA MET A 94 -24.32 20.75 -25.17
C MET A 94 -24.09 21.37 -26.54
N GLY A 95 -23.16 20.82 -27.34
CA GLY A 95 -22.92 21.24 -28.72
C GLY A 95 -24.15 21.03 -29.61
N GLU A 96 -24.76 19.85 -29.53
CA GLU A 96 -26.00 19.53 -30.25
C GLU A 96 -27.17 20.43 -29.82
N ALA A 97 -27.32 20.64 -28.50
CA ALA A 97 -28.33 21.55 -27.96
C ALA A 97 -28.16 22.99 -28.48
N LYS A 98 -26.90 23.46 -28.58
CA LYS A 98 -26.58 24.78 -29.16
C LYS A 98 -27.01 24.87 -30.62
N ILE A 99 -26.73 23.85 -31.43
CA ILE A 99 -27.10 23.83 -32.85
C ILE A 99 -28.63 23.90 -33.00
N LEU A 100 -29.37 23.10 -32.22
CA LEU A 100 -30.83 23.11 -32.23
C LEU A 100 -31.41 24.48 -31.84
N LEU A 101 -30.90 25.08 -30.76
CA LEU A 101 -31.33 26.41 -30.32
C LEU A 101 -31.08 27.47 -31.38
N GLN A 102 -29.90 27.44 -32.02
CA GLN A 102 -29.58 28.37 -33.10
C GLN A 102 -30.51 28.21 -34.29
N TYR A 103 -30.84 26.98 -34.67
CA TYR A 103 -31.79 26.70 -35.75
C TYR A 103 -33.18 27.25 -35.43
N MET A 104 -33.70 26.98 -34.23
CA MET A 104 -35.01 27.51 -33.80
C MET A 104 -35.02 29.03 -33.77
N PHE A 105 -33.94 29.66 -33.28
CA PHE A 105 -33.83 31.12 -33.27
C PHE A 105 -33.85 31.71 -34.67
N ASN A 106 -33.09 31.12 -35.60
CA ASN A 106 -33.05 31.58 -36.98
C ASN A 106 -34.41 31.39 -37.68
N SER A 107 -35.09 30.26 -37.45
CA SER A 107 -36.43 30.01 -37.99
C SER A 107 -37.48 31.00 -37.48
N LEU A 108 -37.40 31.38 -36.19
CA LEU A 108 -38.25 32.42 -35.61
C LEU A 108 -37.90 33.83 -36.10
N ALA A 109 -36.64 34.08 -36.45
CA ALA A 109 -36.21 35.33 -37.04
C ALA A 109 -36.65 35.46 -38.51
N ASP A 110 -36.66 34.36 -39.26
CA ASP A 110 -37.08 34.30 -40.68
C ASP A 110 -38.61 34.38 -40.84
N THR A 111 -39.38 34.13 -39.77
CA THR A 111 -40.85 34.23 -39.76
C THR A 111 -41.37 35.62 -39.36
N ARG A 112 -40.51 36.65 -39.38
CA ARG A 112 -40.84 38.06 -39.16
C ARG A 112 -40.66 38.88 -40.43
#